data_AF-A0A2A7A698-F1
#
_entry.id   AF-A0A2A7A698-F1
#
_cell.length_a   1.000
_cell.length_b   1.000
_cell.length_c   1.000
_cell.angle_alpha   90.00
_cell.angle_beta   90.00
_cell.angle_gamma   90.00
#
_symmetry.space_group_name_H-M   'P 1'
#
loop_
_entity.id
_entity.type
_entity.pdbx_description
1 polymer ?
#
loop_
_entity_poly.entity_id
_entity_poly.type
_entity_poly.pdbx_seq_one_letter_code
_entity_poly.pdbx_strand_id
1 'polypeptide(L)' 'MEVICAILVALFGIGFGIFMALQPEDAIALRSRGRYTQVPEPTEEYIRLTRLEGIVVSVLCAVLLVVLLFAPQ' A
#
# COMPACT_ATOMS: atom_id res chain seq x y z
N MET A 1 -24.06 -5.46 3.12
CA MET A 1 -23.28 -4.21 3.24
C MET A 1 -21.83 -4.46 3.62
N GLU A 2 -21.52 -5.39 4.53
CA GLU A 2 -20.14 -5.69 4.97
C GLU A 2 -19.22 -6.25 3.87
N VAL A 3 -19.70 -7.17 3.03
CA VAL A 3 -18.89 -7.78 1.96
C VAL A 3 -18.44 -6.77 0.91
N ILE A 4 -19.33 -5.84 0.52
CA ILE A 4 -19.00 -4.80 -0.46
C ILE A 4 -17.92 -3.87 0.12
N CYS A 5 -18.04 -3.48 1.40
CA CYS A 5 -17.02 -2.68 2.06
C CYS A 5 -15.68 -3.44 2.15
N ALA A 6 -15.69 -4.74 2.47
CA ALA A 6 -14.48 -5.57 2.51
C ALA A 6 -13.79 -5.64 1.14
N ILE A 7 -14.56 -5.82 0.07
CA ILE A 7 -14.03 -5.85 -1.31
C ILE A 7 -13.42 -4.50 -1.68
N LEU A 8 -14.10 -3.38 -1.37
CA LEU A 8 -13.59 -2.05 -1.69
C LEU A 8 -12.30 -1.71 -0.93
N VAL A 9 -12.24 -2.03 0.37
CA VAL A 9 -11.04 -1.81 1.20
C VAL A 9 -9.87 -2.65 0.70
N ALA A 10 -10.11 -3.91 0.35
CA ALA A 10 -9.07 -4.79 -0.18
C ALA A 10 -8.60 -4.39 -1.57
N LEU A 11 -9.51 -4.04 -2.50
CA LEU A 11 -9.13 -3.53 -3.82
C LEU A 11 -8.29 -2.25 -3.71
N PHE A 12 -8.67 -1.35 -2.81
CA PHE A 12 -7.91 -0.14 -2.54
C PHE A 12 -6.54 -0.48 -1.95
N GLY A 13 -6.45 -1.35 -0.95
CA GLY A 13 -5.19 -1.72 -0.30
C GLY A 13 -4.24 -2.50 -1.21
N ILE A 14 -4.76 -3.40 -2.06
CA ILE A 14 -3.98 -4.12 -3.07
C ILE A 14 -3.49 -3.15 -4.15
N GLY A 15 -4.38 -2.31 -4.70
CA GLY A 15 -4.01 -1.33 -5.72
C GLY A 15 -2.97 -0.32 -5.22
N PHE A 16 -3.15 0.18 -3.99
CA PHE A 16 -2.22 1.10 -3.36
C PHE A 16 -0.88 0.45 -3.01
N GLY A 17 -0.88 -0.81 -2.53
CA GLY A 17 0.34 -1.56 -2.27
C GLY A 17 1.15 -1.85 -3.56
N ILE A 18 0.46 -2.18 -4.66
CA ILE A 18 1.09 -2.34 -5.98
C ILE A 18 1.66 -1.01 -6.49
N PHE A 19 0.93 0.09 -6.32
CA PHE A 19 1.41 1.43 -6.68
C PHE A 19 2.69 1.82 -5.92
N MET A 20 2.71 1.61 -4.60
CA MET A 20 3.91 1.78 -3.75
C MET A 20 5.08 0.90 -4.20
N ALA A 21 4.82 -0.29 -4.74
CA ALA A 21 5.84 -1.21 -5.22
C ALA A 21 6.40 -0.85 -6.60
N LEU A 22 5.55 -0.43 -7.54
CA LEU A 22 5.94 -0.06 -8.90
C LEU A 22 6.58 1.32 -8.96
N GLN A 23 6.01 2.29 -8.24
CA GLN A 23 6.41 3.70 -8.25
C GLN A 23 6.68 4.18 -6.82
N PRO A 24 7.70 3.63 -6.15
CA PRO A 24 8.04 4.01 -4.77
C PRO A 24 8.41 5.51 -4.67
N GLU A 25 9.02 6.07 -5.72
CA GLU A 25 9.42 7.49 -5.77
C GLU A 25 8.20 8.43 -5.75
N ASP A 26 7.17 8.12 -6.54
CA ASP A 26 5.91 8.87 -6.56
C ASP A 26 5.14 8.70 -5.25
N ALA A 27 5.18 7.50 -4.65
CA ALA A 27 4.58 7.24 -3.35
C ALA A 27 5.29 8.02 -2.21
N ILE A 28 6.62 8.11 -2.27
CA ILE A 28 7.42 8.94 -1.36
C ILE A 28 7.12 10.42 -1.60
N ALA A 29 6.98 10.86 -2.85
CA ALA A 29 6.60 12.22 -3.20
C ALA A 29 5.18 12.57 -2.70
N LEU A 30 4.24 11.63 -2.77
CA LEU A 30 2.91 11.74 -2.15
C LEU A 30 3.00 11.89 -0.63
N ARG A 31 3.86 11.10 0.03
CA ARG A 31 4.12 11.20 1.48
C ARG A 31 4.79 12.52 1.86
N SER A 32 5.66 13.05 1.01
CA SER A 32 6.41 14.28 1.26
C SER A 32 5.69 15.55 0.82
N ARG A 33 4.60 15.45 0.03
CA ARG A 33 3.83 16.59 -0.47
C ARG A 33 3.28 17.51 0.63
N GLY A 34 3.21 17.05 1.88
CA GLY A 34 2.85 17.85 3.05
C GLY A 34 4.04 18.46 3.82
N ARG A 35 5.28 18.26 3.38
CA ARG A 35 6.51 18.66 4.08
C ARG A 35 7.33 19.62 3.19
N TYR A 36 7.18 20.92 3.42
CA TYR A 36 7.84 22.01 2.66
C TYR A 36 9.37 22.10 2.84
N THR A 37 9.97 21.24 3.65
CA THR A 37 11.42 21.18 3.85
C THR A 37 12.02 20.20 2.86
N GLN A 38 13.08 20.62 2.18
CA GLN A 38 13.85 19.82 1.23
C GLN A 38 14.04 18.40 1.75
N VAL A 39 13.34 17.46 1.13
CA VAL A 39 13.52 16.04 1.39
C VAL A 39 14.88 15.70 0.79
N PRO A 40 15.84 15.16 1.55
CA PRO A 40 17.08 14.66 0.98
C PRO A 40 16.74 13.63 -0.11
N GLU A 41 17.56 13.57 -1.17
CA GLU A 41 17.40 12.58 -2.25
C GLU A 41 17.06 11.21 -1.63
N PRO A 42 15.97 10.55 -2.08
CA PRO A 42 15.54 9.30 -1.47
C PRO A 42 16.68 8.29 -1.61
N THR A 43 17.33 7.99 -0.49
CA THR A 43 18.45 7.03 -0.45
C THR A 43 17.95 5.67 -0.95
N GLU A 44 18.78 4.94 -1.68
CA GLU A 44 18.38 3.67 -2.33
C GLU A 44 17.73 2.68 -1.35
N GLU A 45 18.20 2.65 -0.10
CA GLU A 45 17.63 1.84 0.98
C GLU A 45 16.17 2.20 1.29
N TYR A 46 15.85 3.50 1.31
CA TYR A 46 14.50 3.99 1.60
C TYR A 46 13.52 3.69 0.45
N ILE A 47 13.98 3.78 -0.80
CA ILE A 47 13.20 3.36 -1.98
C ILE A 47 12.87 1.87 -1.91
N ARG A 48 13.86 1.03 -1.55
CA ARG A 48 13.65 -0.41 -1.37
C ARG A 48 12.71 -0.72 -0.22
N LEU A 49 12.81 0.03 0.88
CA LEU A 49 11.90 -0.10 2.02
C LEU A 49 10.46 0.21 1.62
N THR A 50 10.21 1.35 0.96
CA THR A 50 8.86 1.71 0.49
C THR A 50 8.29 0.69 -0.50
N ARG A 51 9.12 0.15 -1.39
CA ARG A 51 8.71 -0.94 -2.29
C ARG A 51 8.32 -2.19 -1.50
N LEU A 52 9.12 -2.59 -0.52
CA LEU A 52 8.84 -3.75 0.33
C LEU A 52 7.54 -3.54 1.12
N GLU A 53 7.35 -2.38 1.72
CA GLU A 53 6.11 -2.02 2.43
C GLU A 53 4.90 -2.13 1.49
N GLY A 54 4.99 -1.64 0.26
CA GLY A 54 3.93 -1.78 -0.74
C GLY A 54 3.55 -3.22 -1.02
N ILE A 55 4.55 -4.10 -1.20
CA ILE A 55 4.34 -5.54 -1.41
C ILE A 55 3.67 -6.17 -0.18
N VAL A 56 4.18 -5.89 1.02
CA VAL A 56 3.65 -6.44 2.27
C VAL A 56 2.18 -6.01 2.48
N VAL A 57 1.86 -4.73 2.25
CA VAL A 57 0.49 -4.21 2.37
C VAL A 57 -0.44 -4.87 1.35
N SER A 58 0.01 -5.04 0.11
CA SER A 58 -0.77 -5.70 -0.94
C SER A 58 -1.08 -7.16 -0.57
N VAL A 59 -0.06 -7.92 -0.15
CA VAL A 59 -0.22 -9.31 0.28
C VAL A 59 -1.15 -9.40 1.49
N LEU A 60 -0.97 -8.54 2.49
CA LEU A 60 -1.81 -8.54 3.69
C LEU A 60 -3.27 -8.25 3.35
N CYS A 61 -3.55 -7.29 2.46
CA CYS A 61 -4.92 -7.01 2.01
C CYS A 61 -5.53 -8.16 1.20
N ALA A 62 -4.74 -8.84 0.37
CA ALA A 62 -5.21 -10.02 -0.36
C ALA A 62 -5.57 -11.16 0.61
N VAL A 63 -4.71 -11.43 1.60
CA VAL A 63 -4.98 -12.43 2.65
C VAL A 63 -6.22 -12.05 3.47
N LEU A 64 -6.35 -10.78 3.86
CA LEU A 64 -7.51 -10.28 4.60
C LEU A 64 -8.80 -10.45 3.81
N LEU A 65 -8.81 -10.15 2.49
CA LEU A 65 -9.97 -10.38 1.63
C LEU A 65 -10.36 -11.86 1.61
N VAL A 66 -9.38 -12.76 1.46
CA VAL A 66 -9.63 -14.21 1.48
C VAL A 66 -10.24 -14.62 2.81
N VAL A 67 -9.68 -14.18 3.93
CA VAL A 67 -10.21 -14.48 5.26
C VAL A 67 -11.64 -13.96 5.40
N LEU A 68 -11.91 -12.71 5.03
CA LEU A 68 -13.25 -12.12 5.16
C LEU A 68 -14.29 -12.78 4.24
N LEU A 69 -13.89 -13.32 3.09
CA LEU A 69 -14.79 -14.00 2.17
C LEU A 69 -15.11 -15.44 2.59
N PHE A 70 -14.13 -16.14 3.18
CA PHE A 70 -14.23 -17.57 3.49
C PHE A 70 -14.35 -17.89 4.98
N ALA A 71 -14.24 -16.90 5.87
CA ALA A 71 -14.52 -17.09 7.29
C ALA A 71 -16.01 -17.43 7.48
N PRO A 72 -16.35 -18.47 8.27
CA PRO A 72 -17.73 -18.73 8.64
C PRO A 72 -18.24 -17.58 9.51
N GLN A 73 -19.39 -17.01 9.15
CA GLN A 73 -20.10 -16.01 9.96
C GLN A 73 -20.74 -16.63 11.19
#